data_AF-A0A2U3LMQ5-F1
#
_entry.id   AF-A0A2U3LMQ5-F1
#
_cell.length_a   1.000
_cell.length_b   1.000
_cell.length_c   1.000
_cell.angle_alpha   90.00
_cell.angle_beta   90.00
_cell.angle_gamma   90.00
#
_symmetry.space_group_name_H-M   'P 1'
#
loop_
_entity.id
_entity.type
_entity.pdbx_description
1 polymer ?
#
loop_
_entity_poly.entity_id
_entity_poly.type
_entity_poly.pdbx_seq_one_letter_code
_entity_poly.pdbx_strand_id
1 'polypeptide(L)'
;MKDIVIKTIISPPVNQWGYASVSDFDIFAQKLEEEYPKEILEHYYKKAYRRIPNGDRKTYKEAVKYLGKVKAIYLKHLKDKDGWTQMLSKLVMEFKKRPAFIDEVKKSKL
;
A
#
# COMPACT_ATOMS: atom_id res chain seq x y z
N MET A 1 14.41 -19.62 5.08
CA MET A 1 15.23 -18.45 5.51
C MET A 1 14.82 -17.16 4.79
N LYS A 2 14.60 -17.16 3.47
CA LYS A 2 14.14 -15.96 2.72
C LYS A 2 12.87 -15.33 3.30
N ASP A 3 11.85 -16.12 3.64
CA ASP A 3 10.59 -15.59 4.22
C ASP A 3 10.76 -14.92 5.59
N ILE A 4 11.74 -15.38 6.38
CA ILE A 4 12.04 -14.77 7.69
C ILE A 4 12.75 -13.45 7.45
N VAL A 5 13.74 -13.41 6.57
CA VAL A 5 14.43 -12.17 6.19
C VAL A 5 13.44 -11.15 5.64
N ILE A 6 12.55 -11.56 4.73
CA ILE A 6 11.47 -10.74 4.19
C ILE A 6 10.52 -10.28 5.30
N LYS A 7 10.08 -11.15 6.23
CA LYS A 7 9.23 -10.72 7.37
C LYS A 7 9.94 -9.73 8.29
N THR A 8 11.20 -9.96 8.61
CA THR A 8 12.02 -9.07 9.47
C THR A 8 12.29 -7.75 8.77
N ILE A 9 12.44 -7.76 7.44
CA ILE A 9 12.55 -6.57 6.61
C ILE A 9 11.23 -5.81 6.55
N ILE A 10 10.11 -6.48 6.29
CA ILE A 10 8.77 -5.89 6.07
C ILE A 10 8.16 -5.39 7.38
N SER A 11 8.54 -5.98 8.50
CA SER A 11 8.11 -5.59 9.84
C SER A 11 9.33 -5.50 10.77
N PRO A 12 10.21 -4.51 10.57
CA PRO A 12 11.40 -4.41 11.37
C PRO A 12 10.99 -4.16 12.83
N PRO A 13 11.59 -4.88 13.79
CA PRO A 13 11.40 -4.56 15.20
C PRO A 13 11.85 -3.12 15.41
N VAL A 14 10.92 -2.33 15.97
CA VAL A 14 11.08 -0.90 16.22
C VAL A 14 12.42 -0.70 16.96
N ASN A 15 13.31 0.11 16.38
CA ASN A 15 14.60 0.56 16.91
C ASN A 15 15.87 -0.30 16.65
N GLN A 16 15.85 -1.36 15.83
CA GLN A 16 17.07 -2.18 15.61
C GLN A 16 17.98 -1.73 14.45
N TRP A 17 17.46 -1.03 13.43
CA TRP A 17 18.23 -0.70 12.21
C TRP A 17 18.43 0.81 11.98
N GLY A 18 18.23 1.65 13.00
CA GLY A 18 18.45 3.10 12.88
C GLY A 18 17.44 3.84 11.98
N TYR A 19 16.46 3.14 11.41
CA TYR A 19 15.34 3.75 10.71
C TYR A 19 14.40 4.44 11.71
N ALA A 20 14.64 5.74 11.90
CA ALA A 20 13.95 6.57 12.88
C ALA A 20 12.57 7.05 12.39
N SER A 21 12.19 6.82 11.13
CA SER A 21 10.94 7.36 10.58
C SER A 21 10.24 6.46 9.55
N VAL A 22 8.92 6.64 9.45
CA VAL A 22 8.04 6.04 8.41
C VAL A 22 8.55 6.36 6.99
N SER A 23 9.29 7.45 6.81
CA SER A 23 9.83 7.92 5.52
C SER A 23 10.99 7.07 5.01
N ASP A 24 11.82 6.54 5.90
CA ASP A 24 13.00 5.78 5.48
C ASP A 24 12.63 4.39 4.96
N PHE A 25 11.54 3.84 5.48
CA PHE A 25 10.98 2.58 5.03
C PHE A 25 10.34 2.69 3.64
N ASP A 26 9.79 3.86 3.31
CA ASP A 26 9.24 4.14 1.98
C ASP A 26 10.36 4.17 0.91
N ILE A 27 11.53 4.73 1.24
CA ILE A 27 12.71 4.73 0.36
C ILE A 27 13.23 3.30 0.16
N PHE A 28 13.25 2.50 1.23
CA PHE A 28 13.71 1.11 1.18
C PHE A 28 12.74 0.22 0.38
N ALA A 29 11.44 0.35 0.64
CA ALA A 29 10.41 -0.35 -0.11
C ALA A 29 10.50 -0.04 -1.61
N GLN A 30 10.76 1.22 -1.98
CA GLN A 30 10.92 1.63 -3.38
C GLN A 30 12.11 0.94 -4.07
N LYS A 31 13.23 0.71 -3.36
CA LYS A 31 14.37 -0.06 -3.88
C LYS A 31 14.04 -1.55 -4.05
N LEU A 32 13.24 -2.11 -3.14
CA LEU A 32 12.81 -3.50 -3.18
C LEU A 32 11.67 -3.78 -4.17
N GLU A 33 11.03 -2.76 -4.75
CA GLU A 33 9.99 -2.96 -5.76
C GLU A 33 10.51 -3.69 -7.00
N GLU A 34 11.80 -3.55 -7.33
CA GLU A 34 12.44 -4.24 -8.47
C GLU A 34 12.69 -5.73 -8.19
N GLU A 35 13.09 -6.08 -6.96
CA GLU A 35 13.43 -7.45 -6.59
C GLU A 35 12.22 -8.26 -6.09
N TYR A 36 11.30 -7.63 -5.36
CA TYR A 36 10.16 -8.29 -4.70
C TYR A 36 8.84 -7.49 -4.84
N PRO A 37 8.36 -7.23 -6.09
CA PRO A 37 7.19 -6.39 -6.33
C PRO A 37 5.92 -6.92 -5.66
N LYS A 38 5.73 -8.25 -5.56
CA LYS A 38 4.53 -8.85 -4.95
C LYS A 38 4.44 -8.65 -3.44
N GLU A 39 5.57 -8.76 -2.74
CA GLU A 39 5.63 -8.67 -1.28
C GLU A 39 5.47 -7.21 -0.81
N ILE A 40 6.10 -6.28 -1.52
CA ILE A 40 5.95 -4.84 -1.29
C ILE A 40 4.52 -4.38 -1.61
N LEU A 41 3.92 -4.91 -2.67
CA LEU A 41 2.52 -4.67 -3.01
C LEU A 41 1.57 -5.11 -1.90
N GLU A 42 1.78 -6.30 -1.34
CA GLU A 42 0.96 -6.78 -0.22
C GLU A 42 1.16 -5.91 1.04
N HIS A 43 2.39 -5.45 1.29
CA HIS A 43 2.68 -4.54 2.40
C HIS A 43 1.94 -3.20 2.28
N TYR A 44 2.04 -2.53 1.12
CA TYR A 44 1.34 -1.28 0.89
C TYR A 44 -0.17 -1.45 0.91
N TYR A 45 -0.68 -2.55 0.35
CA TYR A 45 -2.10 -2.87 0.40
C TYR A 45 -2.58 -3.06 1.85
N LYS A 46 -1.87 -3.83 2.69
CA LYS A 46 -2.22 -4.00 4.11
C LYS A 46 -2.20 -2.68 4.87
N LYS A 47 -1.23 -1.79 4.58
CA LYS A 47 -1.17 -0.44 5.17
C LYS A 47 -2.37 0.41 4.77
N ALA A 48 -2.75 0.39 3.49
CA ALA A 48 -3.95 1.08 3.01
C ALA A 48 -5.21 0.51 3.65
N TYR A 49 -5.37 -0.81 3.65
CA TYR A 49 -6.55 -1.50 4.16
C TYR A 49 -6.80 -1.22 5.64
N ARG A 50 -5.76 -1.26 6.49
CA ARG A 50 -5.90 -0.97 7.93
C ARG A 50 -6.39 0.45 8.23
N ARG A 51 -6.22 1.38 7.30
CA ARG A 51 -6.57 2.80 7.45
C ARG A 51 -8.00 3.14 7.02
N ILE A 52 -8.72 2.21 6.38
CA ILE A 52 -10.07 2.46 5.86
C ILE A 52 -11.21 2.16 6.89
N PRO A 53 -11.19 1.06 7.67
CA PRO A 53 -12.34 0.70 8.51
C PRO A 53 -12.61 1.66 9.69
N ASN A 54 -11.64 2.41 10.19
CA ASN A 54 -11.84 3.42 11.25
C ASN A 54 -11.22 4.77 10.87
N GLY A 55 -11.06 5.03 9.57
CA GLY A 55 -10.37 6.22 9.08
C GLY A 55 -11.24 7.48 9.04
N ASP A 56 -10.62 8.62 9.30
CA ASP A 56 -11.15 9.94 8.97
C ASP A 56 -10.72 10.37 7.57
N ARG A 57 -11.20 11.52 7.08
CA ARG A 57 -10.75 12.10 5.78
C ARG A 57 -9.22 12.19 5.66
N LYS A 58 -8.50 12.51 6.75
CA LYS A 58 -7.03 12.53 6.75
C LYS A 58 -6.46 11.11 6.52
N THR A 59 -7.00 10.12 7.20
CA THR A 59 -6.58 8.72 7.09
C THR A 59 -6.92 8.14 5.72
N TYR A 60 -8.04 8.53 5.13
CA TYR A 60 -8.40 8.16 3.75
C TYR A 60 -7.43 8.75 2.73
N LYS A 61 -7.00 10.01 2.88
CA LYS A 61 -5.94 10.59 2.02
C LYS A 61 -4.64 9.80 2.09
N GLU A 62 -4.25 9.36 3.28
CA GLU A 62 -3.06 8.51 3.44
C GLU A 62 -3.25 7.13 2.82
N ALA A 63 -4.42 6.50 3.01
CA ALA A 63 -4.74 5.23 2.36
C ALA A 63 -4.67 5.34 0.84
N VAL A 64 -5.20 6.42 0.26
CA VAL A 64 -5.17 6.70 -1.17
C VAL A 64 -3.75 6.94 -1.68
N LYS A 65 -2.88 7.59 -0.90
CA LYS A 65 -1.44 7.68 -1.22
C LYS A 65 -0.79 6.30 -1.33
N TYR A 66 -1.06 5.41 -0.37
CA TYR A 66 -0.54 4.03 -0.42
C TYR A 66 -1.13 3.22 -1.58
N LEU A 67 -2.42 3.37 -1.89
CA LEU A 67 -3.04 2.78 -3.07
C LEU A 67 -2.39 3.28 -4.38
N GLY A 68 -1.96 4.54 -4.43
CA GLY A 68 -1.19 5.07 -5.56
C GLY A 68 0.15 4.37 -5.76
N LYS A 69 0.83 4.00 -4.67
CA LYS A 69 2.05 3.17 -4.74
C LYS A 69 1.75 1.76 -5.25
N VAL A 70 0.68 1.15 -4.74
CA VAL A 70 0.21 -0.17 -5.22
C VAL A 70 -0.08 -0.15 -6.72
N LYS A 71 -0.78 0.88 -7.21
CA LYS A 71 -1.02 1.10 -8.65
C LYS A 71 0.29 1.18 -9.44
N ALA A 72 1.26 1.95 -8.94
CA ALA A 72 2.56 2.09 -9.58
C ALA A 72 3.25 0.73 -9.71
N ILE A 73 3.19 -0.12 -8.67
CA ILE A 73 3.79 -1.46 -8.70
C ILE A 73 3.08 -2.38 -9.71
N TYR A 74 1.74 -2.37 -9.72
CA TYR A 74 0.97 -3.14 -10.71
C TYR A 74 1.30 -2.73 -12.14
N LEU A 75 1.39 -1.44 -12.43
CA LEU A 75 1.62 -0.93 -13.78
C LEU A 75 3.08 -1.05 -14.22
N LYS A 76 4.04 -0.72 -13.35
CA LYS A 76 5.47 -0.68 -13.70
C LYS A 76 6.14 -2.04 -13.64
N HIS A 77 5.90 -2.78 -12.55
CA HIS A 77 6.64 -4.01 -12.25
C HIS A 77 5.88 -5.26 -12.70
N LEU A 78 4.59 -5.34 -12.38
CA LEU A 78 3.76 -6.49 -12.75
C LEU A 78 3.18 -6.38 -14.18
N LYS A 79 3.15 -5.17 -14.75
CA LYS A 79 2.48 -4.84 -16.01
C LYS A 79 1.02 -5.35 -16.08
N ASP A 80 0.39 -5.49 -14.92
CA ASP A 80 -0.95 -6.07 -14.77
C ASP A 80 -1.95 -4.97 -14.38
N LYS A 81 -2.46 -4.30 -15.41
CA LYS A 81 -3.45 -3.24 -15.28
C LYS A 81 -4.82 -3.79 -14.88
N ASP A 82 -5.16 -4.98 -15.35
CA ASP A 82 -6.46 -5.59 -15.09
C ASP A 82 -6.55 -6.06 -13.64
N GLY A 83 -5.48 -6.65 -13.11
CA GLY A 83 -5.33 -7.03 -11.71
C GLY A 83 -5.47 -5.83 -10.76
N TRP A 84 -4.84 -4.69 -11.09
CA TRP A 84 -5.04 -3.43 -10.35
C TRP A 84 -6.50 -3.00 -10.35
N THR A 85 -7.15 -3.02 -11.51
CA THR A 85 -8.52 -2.53 -11.67
C THR A 85 -9.50 -3.41 -10.89
N GLN A 86 -9.35 -4.74 -10.98
CA GLN A 86 -10.14 -5.68 -10.20
C GLN A 86 -9.94 -5.51 -8.69
N MET A 87 -8.70 -5.30 -8.25
CA MET A 87 -8.39 -5.08 -6.84
C MET A 87 -9.02 -3.77 -6.32
N LEU A 88 -8.89 -2.67 -7.08
CA LEU A 88 -9.51 -1.39 -6.73
C LEU A 88 -11.04 -1.52 -6.70
N SER A 89 -11.65 -2.18 -7.69
CA SER A 89 -13.10 -2.41 -7.70
C SER A 89 -13.57 -3.23 -6.50
N LYS A 90 -12.86 -4.30 -6.13
CA LYS A 90 -13.16 -5.09 -4.92
C LYS A 90 -13.10 -4.21 -3.67
N LEU A 91 -12.06 -3.41 -3.53
CA LEU A 91 -11.85 -2.54 -2.38
C LEU A 91 -12.93 -1.44 -2.30
N VAL A 92 -13.31 -0.83 -3.42
CA VAL A 92 -14.42 0.14 -3.48
C VAL A 92 -15.76 -0.51 -3.16
N MET A 93 -16.00 -1.75 -3.61
CA MET A 93 -17.21 -2.51 -3.28
C MET A 93 -17.28 -2.85 -1.78
N GLU A 94 -16.16 -3.30 -1.20
CA GLU A 94 -16.05 -3.64 0.22
C GLU A 94 -16.31 -2.41 1.11
N PHE A 95 -15.78 -1.25 0.72
CA PHE A 95 -15.98 0.01 1.44
C PHE A 95 -17.10 0.89 0.84
N LYS A 96 -18.05 0.31 0.10
CA LYS A 96 -19.16 1.06 -0.54
C LYS A 96 -19.98 1.89 0.45
N LYS A 97 -20.07 1.45 1.71
CA LYS A 97 -20.76 2.14 2.81
C LYS A 97 -19.99 3.36 3.35
N ARG A 98 -18.82 3.70 2.79
CA ARG A 98 -17.95 4.81 3.23
C ARG A 98 -17.82 5.85 2.12
N PRO A 99 -18.77 6.79 2.00
CA PRO A 99 -18.75 7.79 0.93
C PRO A 99 -17.49 8.68 0.99
N ALA A 100 -17.02 9.03 2.19
CA ALA A 100 -15.81 9.84 2.38
C ALA A 100 -14.53 9.17 1.82
N PHE A 101 -14.46 7.84 1.87
CA PHE A 101 -13.35 7.09 1.27
C PHE A 101 -13.45 7.10 -0.26
N ILE A 102 -14.66 6.84 -0.80
CA ILE A 102 -14.93 6.84 -2.24
C ILE A 102 -14.62 8.22 -2.84
N ASP A 103 -14.99 9.29 -2.16
CA ASP A 103 -14.71 10.66 -2.60
C ASP A 103 -13.20 10.92 -2.71
N GLU A 104 -12.40 10.50 -1.73
CA GLU A 104 -10.93 10.66 -1.78
C GLU A 104 -10.32 9.79 -2.88
N VAL A 105 -10.80 8.55 -3.10
CA VAL A 105 -10.36 7.70 -4.22
C VAL A 105 -10.64 8.36 -5.57
N LYS A 106 -11.87 8.87 -5.76
CA LYS A 106 -12.26 9.60 -6.99
C LYS A 106 -11.43 10.87 -7.18
N LYS A 107 -11.18 11.61 -6.10
CA LYS A 107 -10.43 12.86 -6.12
C LYS A 107 -8.97 12.66 -6.53
N SER A 108 -8.35 11.56 -6.11
CA SER A 108 -6.96 11.24 -6.45
C SER A 108 -6.77 10.60 -7.83
N LYS A 109 -7.83 10.40 -8.62
CA LYS A 109 -7.77 9.82 -9.98
C LYS A 109 -6.96 8.52 -10.04
N LEU A 110 -7.18 7.64 -9.05
CA LEU A 110 -6.63 6.27 -9.03
C LEU A 110 -7.21 5.42 -10.16
#